data_AF-A0A1R0ZJV5-F1
#
_entry.id   AF-A0A1R0ZJV5-F1
#
_cell.length_a   1.000
_cell.length_b   1.000
_cell.length_c   1.000
_cell.angle_alpha   90.00
_cell.angle_beta   90.00
_cell.angle_gamma   90.00
#
_symmetry.space_group_name_H-M   'P 1'
#
loop_
_entity.id
_entity.type
_entity.pdbx_description
1 polymer ?
#
loop_
_entity_poly.entity_id
_entity_poly.type
_entity_poly.pdbx_seq_one_letter_code
_entity_poly.pdbx_strand_id
1 'polypeptide(L)'
;MEYLSITISLVSLVVCLTVYNKVSAMEARIKTMQVNVDQIAKSEGLPPHLVQNEVLQLVRNGKEVAAVKKAREVLGLSLLEAKQYVDALKE
;
A
#
# COMPACT_ATOMS: atom_id res chain seq x y z
N MET A 1 -22.43 -49.27 21.30
CA MET A 1 -22.96 -47.91 21.10
C MET A 1 -21.98 -46.85 21.58
N GLU A 2 -21.37 -47.02 22.74
CA GLU A 2 -20.43 -46.03 23.33
C GLU A 2 -19.16 -45.81 22.49
N TYR A 3 -18.61 -46.85 21.86
CA TYR A 3 -17.45 -46.68 20.96
C TYR A 3 -17.78 -45.89 19.67
N LEU A 4 -19.04 -45.92 19.23
CA LEU A 4 -19.48 -45.22 18.01
C LEU A 4 -19.67 -43.72 18.24
N SER A 5 -20.09 -43.31 19.44
CA SER A 5 -20.16 -41.89 19.81
C SER A 5 -18.76 -41.29 20.01
N ILE A 6 -17.82 -42.06 20.58
CA ILE A 6 -16.43 -41.63 20.79
C ILE A 6 -15.72 -41.39 19.45
N THR A 7 -15.90 -42.26 18.45
CA THR A 7 -15.27 -42.09 17.13
C THR A 7 -15.80 -40.88 16.38
N ILE A 8 -17.11 -40.62 16.43
CA ILE A 8 -17.73 -39.44 15.80
C ILE A 8 -17.23 -38.15 16.46
N SER A 9 -17.12 -38.14 17.79
CA SER A 9 -16.58 -36.99 18.54
C SER A 9 -15.12 -36.72 18.19
N LEU A 10 -14.29 -37.76 18.09
CA LEU A 10 -12.88 -37.64 17.71
C LEU A 10 -12.71 -37.08 16.29
N VAL A 11 -13.49 -37.58 15.32
CA VAL A 11 -13.46 -37.08 13.94
C VAL A 11 -13.92 -35.62 13.87
N SER A 12 -15.00 -35.27 14.56
CA SER A 12 -15.49 -33.89 14.63
C SER A 12 -14.46 -32.94 15.25
N LEU A 13 -13.78 -33.37 16.32
CA LEU A 13 -12.71 -32.60 16.97
C LEU A 13 -11.52 -32.37 16.03
N VAL A 14 -11.09 -33.40 15.29
CA VAL A 14 -10.02 -33.28 14.30
C VAL A 14 -10.40 -32.31 13.19
N VAL A 15 -11.61 -32.42 12.64
CA VAL A 15 -12.12 -31.49 11.62
C VAL A 15 -12.13 -30.05 12.17
N CYS A 16 -12.66 -29.83 13.37
CA CYS A 16 -12.63 -28.53 14.03
C CYS A 16 -11.20 -27.99 14.16
N LEU A 17 -10.24 -28.78 14.66
CA LEU A 17 -8.83 -28.37 14.78
C LEU A 17 -8.21 -27.99 13.43
N THR A 18 -8.51 -28.71 12.36
CA THR A 18 -8.02 -28.34 11.02
C THR A 18 -8.60 -27.02 10.51
N VAL A 19 -9.84 -26.70 10.86
CA VAL A 19 -10.50 -25.43 10.52
C VAL A 19 -9.94 -24.29 11.37
N TYR A 20 -9.74 -24.50 12.67
CA TYR A 20 -9.11 -23.52 13.58
C TYR A 20 -7.66 -23.21 13.17
N ASN A 21 -6.86 -24.23 12.85
CA ASN A 21 -5.48 -24.05 12.37
C ASN A 21 -5.44 -23.31 11.01
N LYS A 22 -6.46 -23.49 10.16
CA LYS A 22 -6.60 -22.72 8.91
C LYS A 22 -7.01 -21.27 9.16
N VAL A 23 -7.84 -21.00 10.17
CA VAL A 23 -8.22 -19.65 10.60
C VAL A 23 -7.02 -18.88 11.17
N SER A 24 -6.19 -19.51 12.01
CA SER A 24 -4.96 -18.87 12.51
C SER A 24 -3.90 -18.65 11.43
N ALA A 25 -3.88 -19.48 10.39
CA ALA A 25 -3.08 -19.27 9.19
C ALA A 25 -3.68 -18.21 8.24
N MET A 26 -4.98 -17.89 8.37
CA MET A 26 -5.65 -16.87 7.57
C MET A 26 -5.42 -15.47 8.12
N GLU A 27 -5.36 -15.31 9.45
CA GLU A 27 -4.92 -14.06 10.07
C GLU A 27 -3.44 -13.76 9.80
N ALA A 28 -2.59 -14.79 9.75
CA ALA A 28 -1.20 -14.65 9.32
C ALA A 28 -1.07 -14.22 7.85
N ARG A 29 -2.06 -14.54 6.99
CA ARG A 29 -2.12 -14.05 5.61
C ARG A 29 -2.71 -12.64 5.52
N ILE A 30 -3.64 -12.24 6.38
CA ILE A 30 -4.13 -10.85 6.43
C ILE A 30 -3.02 -9.90 6.91
N LYS A 31 -2.17 -10.33 7.85
CA LYS A 31 -1.05 -9.49 8.33
C LYS A 31 0.12 -9.41 7.35
N THR A 32 0.32 -10.44 6.52
CA THR A 32 1.39 -10.45 5.51
C THR A 32 0.92 -9.92 4.14
N MET A 33 -0.40 -9.80 3.91
CA MET A 33 -0.98 -9.15 2.72
C MET A 33 -1.10 -7.62 2.87
N GLN A 34 -0.60 -7.06 3.97
CA GLN A 34 -0.25 -5.63 4.05
C GLN A 34 1.25 -5.36 3.88
N VAL A 35 2.09 -6.39 3.67
CA VAL A 35 3.55 -6.21 3.48
C VAL A 35 4.01 -6.75 2.12
N ASN A 36 3.10 -6.77 1.13
CA ASN A 36 3.47 -6.96 -0.27
C ASN A 36 2.74 -5.99 -1.22
N VAL A 37 2.35 -4.84 -0.69
CA VAL A 37 2.12 -3.61 -1.48
C VAL A 37 3.29 -2.62 -1.28
N ASP A 38 4.24 -2.92 -0.38
CA ASP A 38 5.41 -2.08 -0.13
C ASP A 38 6.66 -2.53 -0.92
N GLN A 39 6.73 -3.80 -1.35
CA GLN A 39 7.92 -4.34 -2.01
C GLN A 39 7.87 -4.42 -3.54
N ILE A 40 6.70 -4.18 -4.16
CA ILE A 40 6.60 -4.04 -5.62
C ILE A 40 6.80 -2.58 -6.05
N ALA A 41 6.58 -1.62 -5.14
CA ALA A 41 6.89 -0.19 -5.33
C ALA A 41 8.37 0.17 -5.07
N LYS A 42 9.25 -0.82 -4.88
CA LYS A 42 10.68 -0.59 -4.64
C LYS A 42 11.57 -0.93 -5.84
N SER A 43 11.01 -1.31 -6.99
CA SER A 43 11.81 -1.55 -8.20
C SER A 43 11.55 -0.59 -9.36
N GLU A 44 10.49 0.21 -9.38
CA GLU A 44 10.33 1.28 -10.38
C GLU A 44 9.58 2.47 -9.80
N GLY A 45 10.24 3.64 -9.75
CA GLY A 45 9.58 4.93 -9.51
C GLY A 45 9.52 5.37 -8.05
N LEU A 46 10.47 6.24 -7.69
CA LEU A 46 10.49 7.15 -6.53
C LEU A 46 9.20 7.26 -5.68
N PRO A 47 9.31 7.21 -4.34
CA PRO A 47 8.18 7.44 -3.45
C PRO A 47 7.47 8.77 -3.78
N PRO A 48 6.13 8.80 -3.97
CA PRO A 48 5.38 10.02 -4.28
C PRO A 48 5.63 11.17 -3.29
N HIS A 49 5.99 10.81 -2.06
CA HIS A 49 6.29 11.73 -0.95
C HIS A 49 7.64 12.45 -1.09
N LEU A 50 8.64 11.85 -1.75
CA LEU A 50 9.94 12.50 -1.99
C LEU A 50 9.89 13.44 -3.20
N VAL A 51 9.15 13.04 -4.25
CA VAL A 51 8.91 13.87 -5.43
C VAL A 51 8.16 15.15 -5.06
N GLN A 52 7.13 15.02 -4.24
CA GLN A 52 6.39 16.16 -3.73
C GLN A 52 7.30 17.11 -2.93
N ASN A 53 8.32 16.56 -2.25
CA ASN A 53 9.30 17.36 -1.52
C ASN A 53 10.19 18.19 -2.45
N GLU A 54 10.68 17.64 -3.56
CA GLU A 54 11.48 18.39 -4.54
C GLU A 54 10.68 19.53 -5.18
N VAL A 55 9.44 19.26 -5.61
CA VAL A 55 8.56 20.30 -6.16
C VAL A 55 8.28 21.36 -5.10
N LEU A 56 7.94 20.97 -3.87
CA LEU A 56 7.70 21.89 -2.76
C LEU A 56 8.93 22.75 -2.44
N GLN A 57 10.13 22.19 -2.47
CA GLN A 57 11.37 22.95 -2.28
C GLN A 57 11.58 23.96 -3.41
N LEU A 58 11.31 23.59 -4.67
CA LEU A 58 11.39 24.53 -5.79
C LEU A 58 10.36 25.66 -5.68
N VAL A 59 9.15 25.36 -5.21
CA VAL A 59 8.10 26.35 -4.91
C VAL A 59 8.55 27.30 -3.79
N ARG A 60 9.06 26.77 -2.67
CA ARG A 60 9.59 27.56 -1.54
C ARG A 60 10.78 28.44 -1.92
N ASN A 61 11.61 27.98 -2.84
CA ASN A 61 12.74 28.74 -3.37
C ASN A 61 12.33 29.79 -4.41
N GLY A 62 11.03 30.00 -4.66
CA GLY A 62 10.51 30.96 -5.64
C GLY A 62 10.78 30.58 -7.10
N LYS A 63 11.21 29.33 -7.37
CA LYS A 63 11.56 28.84 -8.71
C LYS A 63 10.35 28.18 -9.37
N GLU A 64 9.30 28.95 -9.60
CA GLU A 64 8.00 28.48 -10.11
C GLU A 64 8.12 27.74 -11.45
N VAL A 65 8.88 28.28 -12.40
CA VAL A 65 9.10 27.64 -13.71
C VAL A 65 9.77 26.27 -13.57
N ALA A 66 10.72 26.13 -12.63
CA ALA A 66 11.39 24.86 -12.35
C ALA A 66 10.45 23.89 -11.63
N ALA A 67 9.62 24.38 -10.71
CA ALA A 67 8.63 23.57 -10.01
C ALA A 67 7.57 23.00 -10.97
N VAL A 68 7.06 23.82 -11.90
CA VAL A 68 6.08 23.39 -12.92
C VAL A 68 6.70 22.39 -13.88
N LYS A 69 7.95 22.63 -14.32
CA LYS A 69 8.68 21.69 -15.18
C LYS A 69 8.86 20.34 -14.49
N LYS A 70 9.27 20.36 -13.22
CA LYS A 70 9.47 19.14 -12.42
C LYS A 70 8.16 18.41 -12.12
N ALA A 71 7.09 19.14 -11.81
CA ALA A 71 5.76 18.56 -11.62
C ALA A 71 5.28 17.86 -12.91
N ARG A 72 5.52 18.45 -14.08
CA ARG A 72 5.21 17.83 -15.37
C ARG A 72 6.06 16.58 -15.64
N GLU A 73 7.36 16.63 -15.38
CA GLU A 73 8.28 15.51 -15.61
C GLU A 73 8.01 14.33 -14.69
N VAL A 74 7.65 14.57 -13.43
CA VAL A 74 7.53 13.50 -12.44
C VAL A 74 6.09 13.04 -12.21
N LEU A 75 5.11 13.95 -12.26
CA LEU A 75 3.69 13.61 -12.08
C LEU A 75 2.98 13.38 -13.42
N GLY A 76 3.67 13.60 -14.56
CA GLY A 76 3.10 13.44 -15.90
C GLY A 76 1.99 14.45 -16.22
N LEU A 77 1.87 15.51 -15.43
CA LEU A 77 0.78 16.49 -15.51
C LEU A 77 0.89 17.36 -16.77
N SER A 78 -0.26 17.76 -17.31
CA SER A 78 -0.34 18.76 -18.36
C SER A 78 0.16 20.12 -17.85
N LEU A 79 0.54 21.01 -18.76
CA LEU A 79 1.14 22.31 -18.40
C LEU A 79 0.21 23.15 -17.49
N LEU A 80 -1.11 23.05 -17.71
CA LEU A 80 -2.13 23.67 -16.88
C LEU A 80 -2.22 23.02 -15.48
N GLU A 81 -2.28 21.69 -15.42
CA GLU A 81 -2.38 20.92 -14.17
C GLU A 81 -1.13 21.10 -13.31
N ALA A 82 0.05 21.10 -13.94
CA ALA A 82 1.32 21.34 -13.25
C ALA A 82 1.38 22.76 -12.64
N LYS A 83 0.82 23.77 -13.32
CA LYS A 83 0.70 25.12 -12.78
C LYS A 83 -0.28 25.17 -11.60
N GLN A 84 -1.47 24.59 -11.76
CA GLN A 84 -2.47 24.53 -10.69
C GLN A 84 -1.93 23.80 -9.45
N TYR A 85 -1.17 22.72 -9.65
CA TYR A 85 -0.52 21.98 -8.58
C TYR A 85 0.51 22.85 -7.83
N VAL A 86 1.36 23.58 -8.56
CA VAL A 86 2.35 24.49 -7.97
C VAL A 86 1.70 25.65 -7.23
N ASP A 87 0.63 26.22 -7.78
CA ASP A 87 -0.13 27.30 -7.14
C ASP A 87 -0.82 26.82 -5.87
N ALA A 88 -1.39 25.60 -5.85
CA ALA A 88 -1.97 24.99 -4.66
C ALA A 88 -0.93 24.65 -3.56
N LEU A 89 0.36 24.56 -3.91
CA LEU A 89 1.46 24.40 -2.95
C LEU A 89 1.98 25.73 -2.38
N LYS A 90 1.56 26.86 -2.94
CA LYS A 90 1.92 28.21 -2.46
C LYS A 90 0.89 28.77 -1.46
N GLU A 91 -0.37 28.35 -1.54
CA GLU A 91 -1.42 28.69 -0.57
C GLU A 91 -1.17 28.01 0.79
#